data_AF-E3UTH5-F1
#
_entry.id   AF-E3UTH5-F1
#
_cell.length_a   1.000
_cell.length_b   1.000
_cell.length_c   1.000
_cell.angle_alpha   90.00
_cell.angle_beta   90.00
_cell.angle_gamma   90.00
#
_symmetry.space_group_name_H-M   'P 1'
#
loop_
_entity.id
_entity.type
_entity.pdbx_description
1 polymer ?
#
loop_
_entity_poly.entity_id
_entity_poly.type
_entity_poly.pdbx_seq_one_letter_code
_entity_poly.pdbx_strand_id
1 'polypeptide(L)'
;GHGISVDLKMPFWSVEAGNEQYVSYQLNTATNNKLNFSAKQNKLDMQATHAFTVLNKDEPFEVEISLGNSPLDGAKRYRQWRKENGLSQTLEQKAQQNPAIKQLIGASHVYLFGQDLVSKQDVTDFWALKEWYFKQPQWVASNEALKELKPLIKGKDFLSRYHKRLLIEEVNNGLNSWIKESPSNNEAGIASQYQAAQARKAWLAEQKLPFLRDASTWGQGLSTSMIDALSSAGLQHLWLGLDNWMPAFYQPQVVDQAKQAGYLVGVYDSYNTAIAKGINDGWLTAQLPDVMRKQCAIENADGKKQKGFRGNGFYLNPACQLGFVQQRIEAILKYGRFNSLFLDVDGTGMAREDYSYQEDQGMKESAMLEAFNQRMRWIANEQNVVLGSEDGNSLTTQGLSFAHGLETVGFGWT
;
A
#
# COMPACT_ATOMS: atom_id res chain seq x y z
N GLY A 1 -2.62 8.33 -22.14
CA GLY A 1 -1.48 9.25 -21.96
C GLY A 1 -1.44 9.64 -20.52
N HIS A 2 -0.31 9.39 -19.85
CA HIS A 2 -0.11 9.82 -18.47
C HIS A 2 0.05 11.36 -18.44
N GLY A 3 -0.38 11.99 -17.36
CA GLY A 3 -0.25 13.44 -17.16
C GLY A 3 1.10 13.78 -16.53
N ILE A 4 1.55 15.03 -16.66
CA ILE A 4 2.83 15.51 -16.08
C ILE A 4 2.92 15.22 -14.57
N SER A 5 1.79 15.25 -13.87
CA SER A 5 1.73 15.00 -12.42
C SER A 5 2.27 13.63 -12.02
N VAL A 6 2.27 12.63 -12.91
CA VAL A 6 2.84 11.30 -12.65
C VAL A 6 4.25 11.15 -13.24
N ASP A 7 4.47 11.76 -14.41
CA ASP A 7 5.72 11.63 -15.17
C ASP A 7 6.86 12.47 -14.59
N LEU A 8 6.56 13.59 -13.93
CA LEU A 8 7.52 14.38 -13.14
C LEU A 8 7.17 14.34 -11.64
N LYS A 9 8.11 13.93 -10.79
CA LYS A 9 7.96 13.98 -9.32
C LYS A 9 7.91 15.40 -8.77
N MET A 10 8.43 16.35 -9.52
CA MET A 10 8.43 17.78 -9.23
C MET A 10 8.06 18.53 -10.51
N PRO A 11 7.10 19.47 -10.48
CA PRO A 11 6.58 20.15 -11.67
C PRO A 11 7.54 21.24 -12.17
N PHE A 12 8.82 20.91 -12.38
CA PHE A 12 9.80 21.80 -12.98
C PHE A 12 10.81 21.01 -13.82
N TRP A 13 11.48 21.70 -14.73
CA TRP A 13 12.66 21.20 -15.44
C TRP A 13 13.67 22.33 -15.63
N SER A 14 14.89 21.99 -16.04
CA SER A 14 15.94 22.98 -16.31
C SER A 14 16.73 22.59 -17.55
N VAL A 15 17.10 23.58 -18.36
CA VAL A 15 17.86 23.41 -19.59
C VAL A 15 19.09 24.30 -19.55
N GLU A 16 20.25 23.77 -19.94
CA GLU A 16 21.46 24.58 -20.12
C GLU A 16 21.33 25.42 -21.40
N ALA A 17 21.40 26.74 -21.28
CA ALA A 17 21.35 27.70 -22.38
C ALA A 17 22.75 28.07 -22.92
N GLY A 18 23.81 27.48 -22.39
CA GLY A 18 25.21 27.73 -22.72
C GLY A 18 25.92 28.63 -21.70
N ASN A 19 27.26 28.60 -21.69
CA ASN A 19 28.10 29.36 -20.74
C ASN A 19 27.72 29.14 -19.27
N GLU A 20 27.38 27.90 -18.89
CA GLU A 20 26.91 27.53 -17.53
C GLU A 20 25.64 28.26 -17.08
N GLN A 21 24.90 28.87 -18.00
CA GLN A 21 23.59 29.46 -17.71
C GLN A 21 22.50 28.41 -17.87
N TYR A 22 21.59 28.37 -16.92
CA TYR A 22 20.45 27.45 -16.88
C TYR A 22 19.16 28.25 -16.88
N VAL A 23 18.20 27.80 -17.69
CA VAL A 23 16.82 28.29 -17.68
C VAL A 23 15.97 27.21 -17.01
N SER A 24 15.35 27.56 -15.89
CA SER A 24 14.46 26.68 -15.14
C SER A 24 13.01 27.11 -15.35
N TYR A 25 12.16 26.15 -15.70
CA TYR A 25 10.73 26.33 -15.89
C TYR A 25 10.00 25.57 -14.79
N GLN A 26 9.17 26.26 -14.02
CA GLN A 26 8.34 25.69 -12.97
C GLN A 26 6.87 25.89 -13.32
N LEU A 27 6.10 24.79 -13.37
CA LEU A 27 4.66 24.82 -13.52
C LEU A 27 4.02 25.02 -12.14
N ASN A 28 3.58 26.25 -11.85
CA ASN A 28 2.82 26.53 -10.63
C ASN A 28 1.43 25.88 -10.73
N THR A 29 0.82 25.94 -11.91
CA THR A 29 -0.34 25.11 -12.26
C THR A 29 0.14 23.73 -12.69
N ALA A 30 0.40 22.85 -11.72
CA ALA A 30 1.03 21.54 -11.95
C ALA A 30 0.13 20.46 -12.59
N THR A 31 -1.18 20.70 -12.68
CA THR A 31 -2.19 19.74 -13.16
C THR A 31 -2.68 20.00 -14.59
N ASN A 32 -3.36 19.01 -15.17
CA ASN A 32 -3.91 19.04 -16.53
C ASN A 32 -2.87 19.31 -17.62
N ASN A 33 -1.61 18.99 -17.34
CA ASN A 33 -0.52 19.14 -18.28
C ASN A 33 -0.10 17.78 -18.86
N LYS A 34 0.51 17.78 -20.05
CA LYS A 34 1.20 16.61 -20.65
C LYS A 34 2.60 16.99 -21.12
N LEU A 35 3.59 16.14 -20.83
CA LEU A 35 4.94 16.24 -21.40
C LEU A 35 5.09 15.21 -22.51
N ASN A 36 5.66 15.63 -23.63
CA ASN A 36 6.12 14.74 -24.68
C ASN A 36 7.59 15.02 -24.94
N PHE A 37 8.38 13.95 -25.05
CA PHE A 37 9.78 14.04 -25.44
C PHE A 37 9.94 13.47 -26.84
N SER A 38 10.74 14.13 -27.66
CA SER A 38 11.14 13.60 -28.96
C SER A 38 12.65 13.77 -29.15
N ALA A 39 13.26 12.89 -29.92
CA ALA A 39 14.67 12.98 -30.26
C ALA A 39 14.80 13.23 -31.77
N LYS A 40 15.47 14.31 -32.16
CA LYS A 40 15.78 14.60 -33.56
C LYS A 40 17.25 14.99 -33.68
N GLN A 41 18.00 14.28 -34.53
CA GLN A 41 19.42 14.56 -34.79
C GLN A 41 20.27 14.66 -33.50
N ASN A 42 20.11 13.71 -32.58
CA ASN A 42 20.77 13.70 -31.26
C ASN A 42 20.47 14.90 -30.35
N LYS A 43 19.41 15.66 -30.64
CA LYS A 43 18.88 16.69 -29.74
C LYS A 43 17.57 16.19 -29.14
N LEU A 44 17.47 16.32 -27.82
CA LEU A 44 16.23 16.13 -27.09
C LEU A 44 15.37 17.38 -27.27
N ASP A 45 14.12 17.18 -27.67
CA ASP A 45 13.08 18.20 -27.70
C ASP A 45 11.99 17.81 -26.70
N MET A 46 11.45 18.81 -26.01
CA MET A 46 10.41 18.62 -25.00
C MET A 46 9.24 19.56 -25.29
N GLN A 47 8.06 18.99 -25.43
CA GLN A 47 6.81 19.72 -25.58
C GLN A 47 5.98 19.58 -24.30
N ALA A 48 5.53 20.71 -23.75
CA ALA A 48 4.54 20.77 -22.70
C ALA A 48 3.21 21.30 -23.24
N THR A 49 2.10 20.63 -22.94
CA THR A 49 0.75 21.06 -23.31
C THR A 49 -0.13 21.15 -22.07
N HIS A 50 -0.88 22.24 -21.92
CA HIS A 50 -1.90 22.39 -20.89
C HIS A 50 -3.30 22.22 -21.50
N ALA A 51 -4.21 21.57 -20.77
CA ALA A 51 -5.59 21.38 -21.16
C ALA A 51 -6.53 22.21 -20.27
N PHE A 52 -7.23 23.16 -20.88
CA PHE A 52 -8.35 23.87 -20.26
C PHE A 52 -9.62 23.03 -20.43
N THR A 53 -10.08 22.42 -19.34
CA THR A 53 -11.29 21.62 -19.24
C THR A 53 -12.43 22.47 -18.69
N VAL A 54 -13.67 21.96 -18.74
CA VAL A 54 -14.80 22.67 -18.11
C VAL A 54 -14.63 22.86 -16.60
N LEU A 55 -13.76 22.06 -15.96
CA LEU A 55 -13.50 22.08 -14.52
C LEU A 55 -12.38 23.04 -14.11
N ASN A 56 -11.50 23.46 -15.04
CA ASN A 56 -10.37 24.34 -14.73
C ASN A 56 -10.27 25.60 -15.63
N LYS A 57 -11.14 25.76 -16.64
CA LYS A 57 -11.07 26.84 -17.65
C LYS A 57 -11.06 28.27 -17.08
N ASP A 58 -11.59 28.45 -15.89
CA ASP A 58 -11.69 29.75 -15.23
C ASP A 58 -10.51 30.00 -14.26
N GLU A 59 -9.56 29.06 -14.17
CA GLU A 59 -8.33 29.18 -13.37
C GLU A 59 -7.14 29.69 -14.20
N PRO A 60 -6.21 30.44 -13.59
CA PRO A 60 -5.00 30.85 -14.29
C PRO A 60 -4.07 29.66 -14.55
N PHE A 61 -3.43 29.69 -15.72
CA PHE A 61 -2.28 28.84 -16.01
C PHE A 61 -0.99 29.61 -15.73
N GLU A 62 -0.27 29.22 -14.69
CA GLU A 62 0.90 29.92 -14.21
C GLU A 62 2.19 29.11 -14.42
N VAL A 63 3.17 29.76 -15.04
CA VAL A 63 4.53 29.24 -15.26
C VAL A 63 5.53 30.27 -14.75
N GLU A 64 6.47 29.83 -13.93
CA GLU A 64 7.59 30.65 -13.49
C GLU A 64 8.85 30.25 -14.26
N ILE A 65 9.56 31.25 -14.80
CA ILE A 65 10.84 31.07 -15.50
C ILE A 65 11.92 31.78 -14.69
N SER A 66 12.98 31.07 -14.37
CA SER A 66 14.13 31.61 -13.63
C SER A 66 15.44 31.28 -14.33
N LEU A 67 16.42 32.15 -14.14
CA LEU A 67 17.79 31.96 -14.62
C LEU A 67 18.69 31.56 -13.45
N GLY A 68 19.62 30.66 -13.71
CA GLY A 68 20.61 30.20 -12.75
C GLY A 68 21.96 29.98 -13.41
N ASN A 69 23.00 29.81 -12.59
CA ASN A 69 24.37 29.55 -13.04
C ASN A 69 24.86 28.17 -12.54
N SER A 70 23.93 27.32 -12.12
CA SER A 70 24.20 25.96 -11.63
C SER A 70 23.07 25.03 -12.05
N PRO A 71 23.37 23.77 -12.39
CA PRO A 71 22.34 22.77 -12.72
C PRO A 71 21.38 22.49 -11.56
N LEU A 72 21.70 22.92 -10.33
CA LEU A 72 20.87 22.75 -9.13
C LEU A 72 19.92 23.93 -8.87
N ASP A 73 20.04 25.04 -9.58
CA ASP A 73 19.33 26.26 -9.20
C ASP A 73 17.81 26.15 -9.37
N GLY A 74 17.33 25.42 -10.39
CA GLY A 74 15.90 25.10 -10.53
C GLY A 74 15.34 24.32 -9.33
N ALA A 75 16.08 23.31 -8.84
CA ALA A 75 15.70 22.53 -7.67
C ALA A 75 15.70 23.36 -6.38
N LYS A 76 16.71 24.24 -6.21
CA LYS A 76 16.76 25.18 -5.08
C LYS A 76 15.59 26.15 -5.12
N ARG A 77 15.24 26.68 -6.30
CA ARG A 77 14.11 27.59 -6.48
C ARG A 77 12.79 26.89 -6.16
N TYR A 78 12.56 25.69 -6.69
CA TYR A 78 11.36 24.91 -6.40
C TYR A 78 11.24 24.60 -4.89
N ARG A 79 12.34 24.20 -4.25
CA ARG A 79 12.38 24.00 -2.78
C ARG A 79 12.01 25.28 -2.03
N GLN A 80 12.52 26.43 -2.45
CA GLN A 80 12.24 27.72 -1.82
C GLN A 80 10.76 28.11 -2.01
N TRP A 81 10.23 27.98 -3.23
CA TRP A 81 8.82 28.20 -3.52
C TRP A 81 7.91 27.32 -2.64
N ARG A 82 8.25 26.04 -2.46
CA ARG A 82 7.50 25.16 -1.54
C ARG A 82 7.50 25.63 -0.09
N LYS A 83 8.59 26.23 0.39
CA LYS A 83 8.65 26.82 1.75
C LYS A 83 7.79 28.07 1.84
N GLU A 84 7.90 28.96 0.85
CA GLU A 84 7.13 30.22 0.77
C GLU A 84 5.63 29.96 0.74
N ASN A 85 5.20 28.85 0.14
CA ASN A 85 3.80 28.44 0.03
C ASN A 85 3.34 27.48 1.14
N GLY A 86 4.13 27.26 2.20
CA GLY A 86 3.72 26.39 3.32
C GLY A 86 3.60 24.90 2.97
N LEU A 87 4.13 24.48 1.83
CA LEU A 87 4.07 23.11 1.32
C LEU A 87 5.23 22.23 1.81
N SER A 88 6.15 22.77 2.62
CA SER A 88 7.34 22.08 3.09
C SER A 88 7.32 21.89 4.61
N GLN A 89 7.45 20.65 5.06
CA GLN A 89 7.66 20.29 6.47
C GLN A 89 8.84 19.33 6.57
N THR A 90 9.80 19.65 7.44
CA THR A 90 11.01 18.85 7.64
C THR A 90 10.72 17.58 8.45
N LEU A 91 11.53 16.53 8.27
CA LEU A 91 11.44 15.33 9.11
C LEU A 91 11.70 15.64 10.59
N GLU A 92 12.53 16.63 10.90
CA GLU A 92 12.80 17.06 12.27
C GLU A 92 11.55 17.66 12.94
N GLN A 93 10.83 18.53 12.23
CA GLN A 93 9.54 19.05 12.70
C GLN A 93 8.50 17.94 12.88
N LYS A 94 8.43 16.99 11.94
CA LYS A 94 7.53 15.83 12.07
C LYS A 94 7.90 14.96 13.27
N ALA A 95 9.19 14.75 13.52
CA ALA A 95 9.69 13.97 14.64
C ALA A 95 9.46 14.64 16.01
N GLN A 96 9.21 15.95 16.07
CA GLN A 96 8.75 16.62 17.29
C GLN A 96 7.31 16.23 17.64
N GLN A 97 6.47 16.01 16.63
CA GLN A 97 5.08 15.58 16.80
C GLN A 97 4.98 14.06 17.02
N ASN A 98 5.69 13.27 16.22
CA ASN A 98 5.78 11.82 16.34
C ASN A 98 7.26 11.37 16.46
N PRO A 99 7.77 11.17 17.69
CA PRO A 99 9.16 10.73 17.90
C PRO A 99 9.53 9.40 17.23
N ALA A 100 8.55 8.53 16.91
CA ALA A 100 8.81 7.26 16.24
C ALA A 100 9.40 7.43 14.83
N ILE A 101 9.22 8.60 14.19
CA ILE A 101 9.84 8.93 12.90
C ILE A 101 11.36 8.81 12.96
N LYS A 102 11.99 9.04 14.12
CA LYS A 102 13.45 8.89 14.28
C LYS A 102 13.91 7.44 14.08
N GLN A 103 13.02 6.46 14.25
CA GLN A 103 13.34 5.05 14.00
C GLN A 103 13.55 4.74 12.52
N LEU A 104 13.14 5.61 11.59
CA LEU A 104 13.47 5.47 10.16
C LEU A 104 14.96 5.69 9.86
N ILE A 105 15.67 6.42 10.71
CA ILE A 105 17.07 6.77 10.46
C ILE A 105 17.91 5.49 10.56
N GLY A 106 18.48 5.07 9.43
CA GLY A 106 19.25 3.83 9.33
C GLY A 106 18.41 2.55 9.27
N ALA A 107 17.09 2.65 9.15
CA ALA A 107 16.23 1.48 9.04
C ALA A 107 16.26 0.86 7.64
N SER A 108 16.53 -0.45 7.57
CA SER A 108 16.27 -1.23 6.36
C SER A 108 14.79 -1.58 6.27
N HIS A 109 14.18 -1.39 5.11
CA HIS A 109 12.79 -1.76 4.86
C HIS A 109 12.70 -3.22 4.38
N VAL A 110 11.97 -4.06 5.10
CA VAL A 110 11.82 -5.49 4.83
C VAL A 110 10.34 -5.82 4.74
N TYR A 111 9.90 -6.32 3.60
CA TYR A 111 8.54 -6.83 3.43
C TYR A 111 8.44 -8.29 3.87
N LEU A 112 7.48 -8.58 4.74
CA LEU A 112 7.15 -9.91 5.24
C LEU A 112 5.84 -10.34 4.59
N PHE A 113 5.93 -11.23 3.61
CA PHE A 113 4.77 -11.72 2.88
C PHE A 113 4.11 -12.89 3.59
N GLY A 114 2.81 -12.77 3.81
CA GLY A 114 1.98 -13.84 4.35
C GLY A 114 0.58 -13.37 4.68
N GLN A 115 -0.36 -14.31 4.75
CA GLN A 115 -1.75 -14.02 5.12
C GLN A 115 -2.35 -15.08 6.03
N ASP A 116 -1.71 -16.24 6.12
CA ASP A 116 -2.26 -17.42 6.75
C ASP A 116 -1.72 -17.69 8.15
N LEU A 117 -2.50 -18.42 8.94
CA LEU A 117 -2.18 -18.75 10.34
C LEU A 117 -0.96 -19.68 10.44
N VAL A 118 -0.91 -20.72 9.62
CA VAL A 118 0.12 -21.77 9.70
C VAL A 118 1.00 -21.73 8.46
N SER A 119 2.31 -21.82 8.68
CA SER A 119 3.33 -21.91 7.64
C SER A 119 3.97 -23.30 7.58
N LYS A 120 4.84 -23.52 6.59
CA LYS A 120 5.59 -24.77 6.49
C LYS A 120 6.54 -25.00 7.67
N GLN A 121 7.06 -23.92 8.25
CA GLN A 121 8.03 -23.94 9.35
C GLN A 121 7.39 -24.38 10.66
N ASP A 122 6.06 -24.29 10.75
CA ASP A 122 5.28 -24.62 11.95
C ASP A 122 5.00 -26.13 12.07
N VAL A 123 5.26 -26.91 11.01
CA VAL A 123 4.97 -28.34 10.95
C VAL A 123 6.24 -29.15 11.18
N THR A 124 6.20 -30.07 12.15
CA THR A 124 7.30 -30.97 12.49
C THR A 124 7.17 -32.35 11.82
N ASP A 125 5.94 -32.83 11.58
CA ASP A 125 5.66 -34.05 10.80
C ASP A 125 4.54 -33.83 9.78
N PHE A 126 4.91 -33.66 8.51
CA PHE A 126 3.98 -33.45 7.41
C PHE A 126 3.13 -34.68 7.07
N TRP A 127 3.60 -35.90 7.36
CA TRP A 127 2.79 -37.10 7.13
C TRP A 127 1.66 -37.18 8.16
N ALA A 128 1.96 -36.88 9.42
CA ALA A 128 0.95 -36.83 10.47
C ALA A 128 -0.09 -35.72 10.18
N LEU A 129 0.35 -34.55 9.70
CA LEU A 129 -0.54 -33.48 9.27
C LEU A 129 -1.46 -33.92 8.12
N LYS A 130 -0.93 -34.62 7.11
CA LYS A 130 -1.72 -35.13 5.97
C LYS A 130 -2.82 -36.07 6.45
N GLU A 131 -2.46 -37.05 7.28
CA GLU A 131 -3.42 -38.03 7.80
C GLU A 131 -4.48 -37.37 8.68
N TRP A 132 -4.09 -36.37 9.48
CA TRP A 132 -5.03 -35.60 10.29
C TRP A 132 -5.98 -34.76 9.42
N TYR A 133 -5.45 -34.06 8.42
CA TYR A 133 -6.21 -33.22 7.50
C TYR A 133 -7.34 -34.01 6.81
N PHE A 134 -7.04 -35.18 6.23
CA PHE A 134 -8.04 -36.02 5.56
C PHE A 134 -9.04 -36.71 6.51
N LYS A 135 -8.84 -36.61 7.82
CA LYS A 135 -9.78 -37.10 8.85
C LYS A 135 -10.74 -36.02 9.35
N GLN A 136 -10.60 -34.76 8.92
CA GLN A 136 -11.47 -33.68 9.36
C GLN A 136 -12.80 -33.70 8.57
N PRO A 137 -13.93 -34.13 9.17
CA PRO A 137 -15.21 -34.24 8.44
C PRO A 137 -15.76 -32.89 7.98
N GLN A 138 -15.38 -31.80 8.64
CA GLN A 138 -15.82 -30.44 8.35
C GLN A 138 -15.04 -29.79 7.20
N TRP A 139 -13.95 -30.40 6.73
CA TRP A 139 -13.11 -29.84 5.67
C TRP A 139 -13.36 -30.53 4.33
N VAL A 140 -13.52 -29.73 3.29
CA VAL A 140 -13.67 -30.21 1.91
C VAL A 140 -12.33 -30.03 1.21
N ALA A 141 -11.69 -31.15 0.88
CA ALA A 141 -10.43 -31.12 0.16
C ALA A 141 -10.59 -30.67 -1.28
N SER A 142 -9.66 -29.83 -1.76
CA SER A 142 -9.63 -29.45 -3.17
C SER A 142 -9.39 -30.66 -4.06
N ASN A 143 -9.78 -30.54 -5.34
CA ASN A 143 -9.50 -31.56 -6.34
C ASN A 143 -7.98 -31.83 -6.48
N GLU A 144 -7.17 -30.78 -6.32
CA GLU A 144 -5.72 -30.90 -6.37
C GLU A 144 -5.19 -31.68 -5.16
N ALA A 145 -5.69 -31.44 -3.95
CA ALA A 145 -5.33 -32.21 -2.76
C ALA A 145 -5.75 -33.68 -2.85
N LEU A 146 -6.94 -33.97 -3.38
CA LEU A 146 -7.42 -35.34 -3.60
C LEU A 146 -6.55 -36.09 -4.61
N LYS A 147 -6.00 -35.40 -5.61
CA LYS A 147 -5.15 -35.99 -6.65
C LYS A 147 -3.70 -36.13 -6.21
N GLU A 148 -3.13 -35.08 -5.63
CA GLU A 148 -1.68 -34.95 -5.40
C GLU A 148 -1.27 -35.34 -3.96
N LEU A 149 -2.17 -35.26 -2.97
CA LEU A 149 -1.84 -35.58 -1.58
C LEU A 149 -2.45 -36.91 -1.14
N LYS A 150 -3.75 -37.12 -1.36
CA LYS A 150 -4.48 -38.29 -0.81
C LYS A 150 -3.85 -39.64 -1.17
N PRO A 151 -3.35 -39.90 -2.40
CA PRO A 151 -2.79 -41.20 -2.77
C PRO A 151 -1.43 -41.50 -2.14
N LEU A 152 -0.72 -40.50 -1.61
CA LEU A 152 0.64 -40.68 -1.10
C LEU A 152 0.67 -41.50 0.20
N ILE A 153 1.61 -42.44 0.28
CA ILE A 153 1.77 -43.39 1.38
C ILE A 153 3.14 -43.21 2.07
N LYS A 154 3.12 -42.99 3.39
CA LYS A 154 4.35 -42.87 4.21
C LYS A 154 5.21 -44.12 4.08
N GLY A 155 6.50 -43.94 3.76
CA GLY A 155 7.47 -45.03 3.58
C GLY A 155 7.54 -45.60 2.17
N LYS A 156 6.59 -45.27 1.28
CA LYS A 156 6.67 -45.57 -0.17
C LYS A 156 6.97 -44.33 -0.99
N ASP A 157 6.30 -43.23 -0.65
CA ASP A 157 6.39 -41.97 -1.39
C ASP A 157 7.15 -40.90 -0.59
N PHE A 158 7.41 -39.77 -1.24
CA PHE A 158 8.04 -38.60 -0.65
C PHE A 158 7.16 -37.35 -0.77
N LEU A 159 7.09 -36.56 0.31
CA LEU A 159 6.43 -35.26 0.31
C LEU A 159 7.39 -34.17 -0.21
N SER A 160 7.23 -33.85 -1.49
CA SER A 160 7.96 -32.78 -2.17
C SER A 160 7.69 -31.40 -1.55
N ARG A 161 8.49 -30.39 -1.92
CA ARG A 161 8.24 -28.99 -1.50
C ARG A 161 6.87 -28.48 -1.95
N TYR A 162 6.39 -29.00 -3.08
CA TYR A 162 5.07 -28.72 -3.63
C TYR A 162 3.98 -29.38 -2.76
N HIS A 163 4.08 -30.68 -2.45
CA HIS A 163 3.12 -31.37 -1.58
C HIS A 163 3.01 -30.69 -0.21
N LYS A 164 4.15 -30.30 0.38
CA LYS A 164 4.17 -29.56 1.65
C LYS A 164 3.49 -28.19 1.54
N ARG A 165 3.62 -27.49 0.41
CA ARG A 165 2.93 -26.21 0.18
C ARG A 165 1.43 -26.40 0.09
N LEU A 166 1.00 -27.31 -0.77
CA LEU A 166 -0.41 -27.61 -0.98
C LEU A 166 -1.08 -28.04 0.32
N LEU A 167 -0.45 -28.91 1.12
CA LEU A 167 -1.02 -29.33 2.40
C LEU A 167 -1.21 -28.18 3.40
N ILE A 168 -0.28 -27.21 3.44
CA ILE A 168 -0.43 -26.02 4.28
C ILE A 168 -1.58 -25.13 3.76
N GLU A 169 -1.64 -24.90 2.45
CA GLU A 169 -2.72 -24.14 1.81
C GLU A 169 -4.09 -24.77 2.13
N GLU A 170 -4.21 -26.10 2.02
CA GLU A 170 -5.43 -26.84 2.37
C GLU A 170 -5.83 -26.73 3.84
N VAL A 171 -4.87 -26.78 4.76
CA VAL A 171 -5.16 -26.60 6.20
C VAL A 171 -5.68 -25.19 6.47
N ASN A 172 -5.02 -24.16 5.92
CA ASN A 172 -5.46 -22.77 6.09
C ASN A 172 -6.82 -22.53 5.42
N ASN A 173 -7.06 -23.08 4.23
CA ASN A 173 -8.36 -23.02 3.55
C ASN A 173 -9.46 -23.73 4.35
N GLY A 174 -9.15 -24.88 4.94
CA GLY A 174 -10.06 -25.62 5.83
C GLY A 174 -10.44 -24.78 7.05
N LEU A 175 -9.47 -24.11 7.68
CA LEU A 175 -9.72 -23.19 8.80
C LEU A 175 -10.57 -21.99 8.40
N ASN A 176 -10.20 -21.33 7.29
CA ASN A 176 -10.89 -20.14 6.79
C ASN A 176 -12.34 -20.44 6.38
N SER A 177 -12.61 -21.62 5.80
CA SER A 177 -13.95 -22.05 5.40
C SER A 177 -14.81 -22.54 6.55
N TRP A 178 -14.20 -23.18 7.56
CA TRP A 178 -14.90 -23.66 8.76
C TRP A 178 -15.28 -22.52 9.69
N ILE A 179 -14.33 -21.64 10.02
CA ILE A 179 -14.54 -20.49 10.89
C ILE A 179 -14.57 -19.23 10.02
N LYS A 180 -15.78 -18.88 9.57
CA LYS A 180 -16.01 -17.73 8.71
C LYS A 180 -16.03 -16.44 9.50
N GLU A 181 -15.66 -15.36 8.81
CA GLU A 181 -15.92 -14.01 9.29
C GLU A 181 -17.43 -13.79 9.44
N SER A 182 -17.88 -13.26 10.57
CA SER A 182 -19.26 -12.81 10.73
C SER A 182 -19.50 -11.53 9.93
N PRO A 183 -20.61 -11.40 9.18
CA PRO A 183 -20.96 -10.15 8.54
C PRO A 183 -21.04 -9.02 9.58
N SER A 184 -20.30 -7.94 9.36
CA SER A 184 -20.27 -6.78 10.24
C SER A 184 -20.35 -5.49 9.45
N ASN A 185 -21.13 -4.54 9.96
CA ASN A 185 -21.14 -3.15 9.51
C ASN A 185 -20.28 -2.25 10.42
N ASN A 186 -19.75 -2.78 11.53
CA ASN A 186 -18.94 -2.03 12.48
C ASN A 186 -17.46 -2.06 12.08
N GLU A 187 -16.77 -0.92 12.24
CA GLU A 187 -15.31 -0.78 11.98
C GLU A 187 -14.91 -1.36 10.60
N ALA A 188 -15.75 -1.12 9.58
CA ALA A 188 -15.54 -1.55 8.19
C ALA A 188 -15.31 -3.08 7.98
N GLY A 189 -15.73 -3.94 8.92
CA GLY A 189 -15.50 -5.39 8.88
C GLY A 189 -14.11 -5.83 9.39
N ILE A 190 -13.27 -4.89 9.85
CA ILE A 190 -11.92 -5.22 10.33
C ILE A 190 -11.99 -5.96 11.68
N ALA A 191 -12.89 -5.57 12.57
CA ALA A 191 -13.11 -6.24 13.85
C ALA A 191 -13.51 -7.71 13.68
N SER A 192 -14.41 -7.99 12.74
CA SER A 192 -14.86 -9.35 12.45
C SER A 192 -13.74 -10.20 11.86
N GLN A 193 -12.88 -9.64 11.01
CA GLN A 193 -11.69 -10.32 10.52
C GLN A 193 -10.72 -10.68 11.65
N TYR A 194 -10.45 -9.75 12.56
CA TYR A 194 -9.61 -10.00 13.74
C TYR A 194 -10.20 -11.11 14.62
N GLN A 195 -11.50 -11.03 14.93
CA GLN A 195 -12.19 -12.05 15.73
C GLN A 195 -12.14 -13.43 15.08
N ALA A 196 -12.38 -13.51 13.77
CA ALA A 196 -12.28 -14.77 13.02
C ALA A 196 -10.85 -15.32 13.02
N ALA A 197 -9.84 -14.47 12.84
CA ALA A 197 -8.43 -14.86 12.91
C ALA A 197 -8.07 -15.45 14.29
N GLN A 198 -8.49 -14.78 15.36
CA GLN A 198 -8.28 -15.26 16.74
C GLN A 198 -9.03 -16.58 17.01
N ALA A 199 -10.27 -16.71 16.55
CA ALA A 199 -11.05 -17.93 16.70
C ALA A 199 -10.43 -19.13 15.96
N ARG A 200 -9.92 -18.92 14.73
CA ARG A 200 -9.20 -19.95 13.96
C ARG A 200 -7.95 -20.43 14.70
N LYS A 201 -7.18 -19.49 15.24
CA LYS A 201 -5.97 -19.79 16.02
C LYS A 201 -6.30 -20.58 17.27
N ALA A 202 -7.29 -20.12 18.05
CA ALA A 202 -7.72 -20.80 19.28
C ALA A 202 -8.18 -22.23 18.98
N TRP A 203 -9.05 -22.41 17.98
CA TRP A 203 -9.57 -23.71 17.61
C TRP A 203 -8.47 -24.70 17.20
N LEU A 204 -7.48 -24.25 16.40
CA LEU A 204 -6.37 -25.12 15.99
C LEU A 204 -5.46 -25.47 17.18
N ALA A 205 -5.18 -24.51 18.06
CA ALA A 205 -4.37 -24.73 19.26
C ALA A 205 -5.01 -25.74 20.23
N GLU A 206 -6.33 -25.70 20.38
CA GLU A 206 -7.10 -26.65 21.19
C GLU A 206 -6.98 -28.10 20.73
N GLN A 207 -6.67 -28.34 19.46
CA GLN A 207 -6.47 -29.69 18.93
C GLN A 207 -5.20 -30.38 19.46
N LYS A 208 -4.26 -29.63 20.05
CA LYS A 208 -3.01 -30.14 20.65
C LYS A 208 -2.26 -31.11 19.73
N LEU A 209 -2.10 -30.73 18.46
CA LEU A 209 -1.51 -31.56 17.42
C LEU A 209 0.01 -31.69 17.66
N PRO A 210 0.55 -32.89 17.95
CA PRO A 210 1.97 -33.07 18.29
C PRO A 210 2.93 -32.84 17.11
N PHE A 211 2.39 -32.74 15.90
CA PHE A 211 3.12 -32.49 14.67
C PHE A 211 3.11 -31.01 14.25
N LEU A 212 2.54 -30.13 15.08
CA LEU A 212 2.70 -28.69 14.98
C LEU A 212 3.60 -28.19 16.12
N ARG A 213 4.36 -27.14 15.86
CA ARG A 213 5.09 -26.38 16.89
C ARG A 213 4.11 -25.67 17.82
N ASP A 214 4.65 -25.01 18.85
CA ASP A 214 3.83 -24.22 19.77
C ASP A 214 3.06 -23.09 19.04
N ALA A 215 1.79 -22.89 19.41
CA ALA A 215 0.91 -21.92 18.76
C ALA A 215 1.36 -20.47 18.84
N SER A 216 2.17 -20.12 19.85
CA SER A 216 2.79 -18.81 19.96
C SER A 216 3.83 -18.54 18.87
N THR A 217 4.33 -19.59 18.20
CA THR A 217 5.38 -19.50 17.17
C THR A 217 4.85 -19.54 15.75
N TRP A 218 3.57 -19.87 15.55
CA TRP A 218 2.98 -20.01 14.21
C TRP A 218 2.98 -18.70 13.43
N GLY A 219 3.04 -18.79 12.10
CA GLY A 219 2.75 -17.64 11.25
C GLY A 219 3.51 -17.65 9.94
N GLN A 220 2.84 -17.20 8.89
CA GLN A 220 3.45 -16.93 7.61
C GLN A 220 3.99 -15.50 7.59
N GLY A 221 5.31 -15.33 7.52
CA GLY A 221 5.96 -14.02 7.52
C GLY A 221 6.25 -13.48 8.91
N LEU A 222 5.22 -13.20 9.72
CA LEU A 222 5.34 -12.65 11.07
C LEU A 222 5.34 -13.76 12.14
N SER A 223 6.47 -13.97 12.82
CA SER A 223 6.58 -14.93 13.94
C SER A 223 7.64 -14.51 14.97
N THR A 224 7.52 -15.03 16.20
CA THR A 224 8.49 -14.81 17.29
C THR A 224 9.90 -15.21 16.86
N SER A 225 10.04 -16.39 16.23
CA SER A 225 11.34 -16.91 15.79
C SER A 225 12.03 -16.03 14.74
N MET A 226 11.23 -15.35 13.92
CA MET A 226 11.74 -14.41 12.92
C MET A 226 12.27 -13.13 13.62
N ILE A 227 11.52 -12.57 14.57
CA ILE A 227 11.96 -11.40 15.34
C ILE A 227 13.23 -11.72 16.15
N ASP A 228 13.27 -12.89 16.81
CA ASP A 228 14.45 -13.33 17.56
C ASP A 228 15.67 -13.49 16.65
N ALA A 229 15.50 -14.02 15.45
CA ALA A 229 16.58 -14.17 14.48
C ALA A 229 17.11 -12.81 13.99
N LEU A 230 16.23 -11.84 13.70
CA LEU A 230 16.63 -10.49 13.30
C LEU A 230 17.40 -9.79 14.43
N SER A 231 16.88 -9.86 15.66
CA SER A 231 17.51 -9.28 16.85
C SER A 231 18.87 -9.92 17.14
N SER A 232 18.95 -11.27 17.10
CA SER A 232 20.19 -12.02 17.32
C SER A 232 21.25 -11.76 16.25
N ALA A 233 20.84 -11.42 15.03
CA ALA A 233 21.74 -11.00 13.95
C ALA A 233 22.26 -9.57 14.12
N GLY A 234 21.82 -8.83 15.15
CA GLY A 234 22.25 -7.45 15.40
C GLY A 234 21.55 -6.42 14.53
N LEU A 235 20.42 -6.75 13.89
CA LEU A 235 19.64 -5.78 13.12
C LEU A 235 18.80 -4.94 14.09
N GLN A 236 19.26 -3.73 14.38
CA GLN A 236 18.65 -2.84 15.39
C GLN A 236 17.62 -1.86 14.83
N HIS A 237 17.68 -1.55 13.53
CA HIS A 237 16.79 -0.59 12.88
C HIS A 237 16.16 -1.23 11.66
N LEU A 238 14.88 -1.58 11.76
CA LEU A 238 14.11 -2.15 10.67
C LEU A 238 12.74 -1.48 10.58
N TRP A 239 12.28 -1.32 9.35
CA TRP A 239 10.88 -1.16 9.03
C TRP A 239 10.37 -2.50 8.48
N LEU A 240 9.49 -3.16 9.23
CA LEU A 240 8.88 -4.42 8.85
C LEU A 240 7.49 -4.14 8.25
N GLY A 241 7.36 -4.31 6.94
CA GLY A 241 6.11 -4.12 6.21
C GLY A 241 5.37 -5.43 6.00
N LEU A 242 4.12 -5.51 6.43
CA LEU A 242 3.23 -6.60 6.07
C LEU A 242 2.45 -6.23 4.80
N ASP A 243 2.30 -7.17 3.86
CA ASP A 243 1.54 -6.96 2.61
C ASP A 243 0.02 -6.88 2.86
N ASN A 244 -0.44 -7.31 4.02
CA ASN A 244 -1.80 -7.16 4.53
C ASN A 244 -1.80 -7.29 6.08
N TRP A 245 -2.93 -7.03 6.73
CA TRP A 245 -3.03 -7.03 8.21
C TRP A 245 -3.23 -8.42 8.84
N MET A 246 -3.48 -9.48 8.06
CA MET A 246 -3.86 -10.79 8.61
C MET A 246 -2.77 -11.46 9.47
N PRO A 247 -1.47 -11.41 9.13
CA PRO A 247 -0.43 -11.97 10.00
C PRO A 247 -0.43 -11.32 11.39
N ALA A 248 -0.59 -10.00 11.45
CA ALA A 248 -0.72 -9.28 12.72
C ALA A 248 -2.01 -9.66 13.47
N PHE A 249 -3.10 -9.93 12.75
CA PHE A 249 -4.35 -10.36 13.38
C PHE A 249 -4.26 -11.76 13.97
N TYR A 250 -3.45 -12.66 13.41
CA TYR A 250 -3.17 -13.96 14.03
C TYR A 250 -2.18 -13.86 15.20
N GLN A 251 -1.18 -12.98 15.09
CA GLN A 251 -0.06 -12.88 16.04
C GLN A 251 0.17 -11.44 16.55
N PRO A 252 -0.81 -10.81 17.22
CA PRO A 252 -0.68 -9.40 17.65
C PRO A 252 0.45 -9.20 18.66
N GLN A 253 0.78 -10.21 19.47
CA GLN A 253 1.88 -10.14 20.43
C GLN A 253 3.26 -10.13 19.76
N VAL A 254 3.40 -10.67 18.54
CA VAL A 254 4.66 -10.62 17.78
C VAL A 254 4.91 -9.20 17.26
N VAL A 255 3.85 -8.45 16.94
CA VAL A 255 3.96 -7.01 16.62
C VAL A 255 4.49 -6.24 17.83
N ASP A 256 4.01 -6.54 19.04
CA ASP A 256 4.50 -5.91 20.26
C ASP A 256 5.97 -6.25 20.53
N GLN A 257 6.37 -7.52 20.33
CA GLN A 257 7.76 -7.94 20.43
C GLN A 257 8.67 -7.21 19.44
N ALA A 258 8.25 -7.07 18.18
CA ALA A 258 8.98 -6.34 17.16
C ALA A 258 9.18 -4.86 17.52
N LYS A 259 8.13 -4.20 18.04
CA LYS A 259 8.23 -2.82 18.54
C LYS A 259 9.16 -2.70 19.75
N GLN A 260 9.14 -3.67 20.66
CA GLN A 260 10.08 -3.73 21.79
C GLN A 260 11.53 -3.92 21.34
N ALA A 261 11.75 -4.61 20.21
CA ALA A 261 13.05 -4.72 19.57
C ALA A 261 13.52 -3.43 18.84
N GLY A 262 12.71 -2.37 18.85
CA GLY A 262 13.04 -1.07 18.25
C GLY A 262 12.61 -0.92 16.79
N TYR A 263 11.76 -1.82 16.28
CA TYR A 263 11.33 -1.79 14.88
C TYR A 263 10.07 -0.95 14.68
N LEU A 264 10.00 -0.35 13.49
CA LEU A 264 8.73 0.10 12.92
C LEU A 264 8.04 -1.11 12.28
N VAL A 265 6.78 -1.34 12.61
CA VAL A 265 5.95 -2.40 12.06
C VAL A 265 4.76 -1.74 11.37
N GLY A 266 4.73 -1.87 10.05
CA GLY A 266 3.72 -1.27 9.19
C GLY A 266 2.94 -2.29 8.40
N VAL A 267 1.83 -1.84 7.84
CA VAL A 267 0.98 -2.61 6.93
C VAL A 267 0.81 -1.85 5.61
N TYR A 268 0.77 -2.59 4.51
CA TYR A 268 0.36 -2.09 3.21
C TYR A 268 -1.17 -1.98 3.17
N ASP A 269 -1.67 -0.81 2.78
CA ASP A 269 -3.07 -0.57 2.51
C ASP A 269 -3.26 0.32 1.27
N SER A 270 -4.46 0.28 0.67
CA SER A 270 -4.83 1.13 -0.46
C SER A 270 -6.33 1.33 -0.51
N TYR A 271 -6.74 2.55 -0.90
CA TYR A 271 -8.14 2.91 -1.13
C TYR A 271 -8.38 3.37 -2.57
N ASN A 272 -7.38 3.23 -3.43
CA ASN A 272 -7.41 3.77 -4.77
C ASN A 272 -8.23 2.89 -5.74
N THR A 273 -8.16 1.56 -5.63
CA THR A 273 -8.95 0.63 -6.48
C THR A 273 -9.95 -0.16 -5.66
N ALA A 274 -11.20 -0.25 -6.12
CA ALA A 274 -12.19 -1.20 -5.60
C ALA A 274 -12.63 -2.20 -6.67
N ILE A 275 -12.65 -3.48 -6.30
CA ILE A 275 -13.07 -4.58 -7.18
C ILE A 275 -14.40 -5.19 -6.73
N ALA A 276 -15.08 -5.89 -7.63
CA ALA A 276 -16.28 -6.64 -7.26
C ALA A 276 -15.90 -7.87 -6.42
N LYS A 277 -16.73 -8.21 -5.44
CA LYS A 277 -16.58 -9.43 -4.62
C LYS A 277 -16.52 -10.68 -5.51
N GLY A 278 -15.68 -11.65 -5.16
CA GLY A 278 -15.50 -12.90 -5.89
C GLY A 278 -14.57 -12.83 -7.10
N ILE A 279 -14.07 -11.64 -7.48
CA ILE A 279 -13.10 -11.51 -8.58
C ILE A 279 -11.68 -11.85 -8.12
N ASN A 280 -11.28 -11.33 -6.96
CA ASN A 280 -10.01 -11.64 -6.31
C ASN A 280 -10.13 -11.36 -4.81
N ASP A 281 -10.63 -12.34 -4.07
CA ASP A 281 -10.89 -12.18 -2.63
C ASP A 281 -9.61 -12.08 -1.80
N GLY A 282 -8.45 -12.48 -2.34
CA GLY A 282 -7.15 -12.30 -1.68
C GLY A 282 -6.61 -10.87 -1.74
N TRP A 283 -7.15 -10.01 -2.60
CA TRP A 283 -6.75 -8.60 -2.68
C TRP A 283 -7.51 -7.77 -1.65
N LEU A 284 -7.17 -7.95 -0.37
CA LEU A 284 -7.93 -7.42 0.77
C LEU A 284 -8.11 -5.90 0.74
N THR A 285 -7.09 -5.14 0.34
CA THR A 285 -7.16 -3.67 0.29
C THR A 285 -8.23 -3.18 -0.68
N ALA A 286 -8.41 -3.85 -1.82
CA ALA A 286 -9.42 -3.54 -2.83
C ALA A 286 -10.83 -4.08 -2.52
N GLN A 287 -11.01 -4.81 -1.42
CA GLN A 287 -12.33 -5.27 -0.95
C GLN A 287 -13.06 -4.15 -0.20
N LEU A 288 -13.57 -3.18 -0.97
CA LEU A 288 -14.35 -2.06 -0.48
C LEU A 288 -15.86 -2.30 -0.69
N PRO A 289 -16.76 -1.61 0.06
CA PRO A 289 -18.20 -1.75 -0.11
C PRO A 289 -18.63 -1.52 -1.56
N ASP A 290 -19.57 -2.34 -2.07
CA ASP A 290 -20.02 -2.24 -3.47
C ASP A 290 -20.63 -0.87 -3.81
N VAL A 291 -21.27 -0.24 -2.82
CA VAL A 291 -21.78 1.13 -2.92
C VAL A 291 -20.63 2.11 -3.16
N MET A 292 -19.57 2.03 -2.36
CA MET A 292 -18.37 2.86 -2.53
C MET A 292 -17.71 2.61 -3.89
N ARG A 293 -17.56 1.35 -4.30
CA ARG A 293 -17.02 0.99 -5.62
C ARG A 293 -17.80 1.61 -6.79
N LYS A 294 -19.12 1.78 -6.64
CA LYS A 294 -19.98 2.33 -7.70
C LYS A 294 -20.09 3.84 -7.65
N GLN A 295 -20.28 4.41 -6.45
CA GLN A 295 -20.54 5.84 -6.25
C GLN A 295 -19.28 6.68 -6.21
N CYS A 296 -18.18 6.13 -5.67
CA CYS A 296 -16.91 6.85 -5.60
C CYS A 296 -16.03 6.62 -6.83
N ALA A 297 -16.50 5.88 -7.84
CA ALA A 297 -15.71 5.63 -9.04
C ALA A 297 -15.48 6.92 -9.81
N ILE A 298 -14.23 7.24 -10.10
CA ILE A 298 -13.86 8.41 -10.91
C ILE A 298 -14.50 8.28 -12.28
N GLU A 299 -15.22 9.30 -12.72
CA GLU A 299 -15.86 9.34 -14.04
C GLU A 299 -15.12 10.31 -14.97
N ASN A 300 -14.80 9.84 -16.18
CA ASN A 300 -14.16 10.66 -17.21
C ASN A 300 -15.18 11.62 -17.87
N ALA A 301 -14.69 12.60 -18.62
CA ALA A 301 -15.53 13.55 -19.37
C ALA A 301 -16.53 12.91 -20.34
N ASP A 302 -16.27 11.66 -20.78
CA ASP A 302 -17.17 10.90 -21.67
C ASP A 302 -18.23 10.07 -20.91
N GLY A 303 -18.34 10.25 -19.60
CA GLY A 303 -19.25 9.51 -18.72
C GLY A 303 -18.80 8.07 -18.40
N LYS A 304 -17.62 7.64 -18.88
CA LYS A 304 -17.12 6.30 -18.56
C LYS A 304 -16.34 6.31 -17.25
N LYS A 305 -16.68 5.35 -16.39
CA LYS A 305 -15.93 5.08 -15.16
C LYS A 305 -14.50 4.63 -15.45
N GLN A 306 -13.56 5.27 -14.78
CA GLN A 306 -12.15 5.00 -14.91
C GLN A 306 -11.81 3.62 -14.32
N LYS A 307 -11.29 2.73 -15.17
CA LYS A 307 -10.85 1.40 -14.74
C LYS A 307 -9.69 1.49 -13.77
N GLY A 308 -9.75 0.64 -12.73
CA GLY A 308 -8.73 0.55 -11.70
C GLY A 308 -7.48 -0.18 -12.17
N PHE A 309 -6.63 -0.52 -11.21
CA PHE A 309 -5.31 -1.10 -11.47
C PHE A 309 -5.39 -2.37 -12.34
N ARG A 310 -4.58 -2.40 -13.40
CA ARG A 310 -4.55 -3.44 -14.46
C ARG A 310 -5.94 -3.72 -15.09
N GLY A 311 -6.83 -2.74 -15.11
CA GLY A 311 -8.17 -2.86 -15.70
C GLY A 311 -9.23 -3.47 -14.78
N ASN A 312 -8.88 -3.83 -13.54
CA ASN A 312 -9.82 -4.41 -12.58
C ASN A 312 -10.58 -3.31 -11.84
N GLY A 313 -11.89 -3.53 -11.63
CA GLY A 313 -12.70 -2.60 -10.83
C GLY A 313 -12.67 -1.16 -11.34
N PHE A 314 -12.66 -0.21 -10.41
CA PHE A 314 -12.59 1.22 -10.69
C PHE A 314 -11.61 1.94 -9.76
N TYR A 315 -10.97 3.00 -10.29
CA TYR A 315 -10.28 3.96 -9.44
C TYR A 315 -11.30 4.83 -8.69
N LEU A 316 -11.01 5.14 -7.44
CA LEU A 316 -11.94 5.85 -6.56
C LEU A 316 -11.46 7.27 -6.24
N ASN A 317 -12.42 8.19 -6.14
CA ASN A 317 -12.21 9.54 -5.67
C ASN A 317 -11.90 9.50 -4.15
N PRO A 318 -10.73 10.00 -3.69
CA PRO A 318 -10.28 9.93 -2.30
C PRO A 318 -11.09 10.81 -1.36
N ALA A 319 -11.85 11.79 -1.86
CA ALA A 319 -12.75 12.61 -1.04
C ALA A 319 -14.12 11.93 -0.80
N CYS A 320 -14.43 10.86 -1.53
CA CYS A 320 -15.70 10.15 -1.40
C CYS A 320 -15.65 9.14 -0.24
N GLN A 321 -16.70 9.15 0.60
CA GLN A 321 -16.84 8.22 1.73
C GLN A 321 -15.65 8.24 2.71
N LEU A 322 -15.05 9.42 2.95
CA LEU A 322 -13.87 9.57 3.81
C LEU A 322 -14.06 8.96 5.21
N GLY A 323 -15.26 9.10 5.81
CA GLY A 323 -15.56 8.53 7.12
C GLY A 323 -15.42 7.00 7.17
N PHE A 324 -15.76 6.29 6.09
CA PHE A 324 -15.54 4.84 6.00
C PHE A 324 -14.04 4.51 5.96
N VAL A 325 -13.28 5.25 5.14
CA VAL A 325 -11.83 5.07 5.01
C VAL A 325 -11.14 5.31 6.36
N GLN A 326 -11.51 6.38 7.07
CA GLN A 326 -10.96 6.71 8.37
C GLN A 326 -11.22 5.59 9.40
N GLN A 327 -12.48 5.13 9.50
CA GLN A 327 -12.84 4.03 10.41
C GLN A 327 -12.09 2.73 10.09
N ARG A 328 -11.88 2.42 8.80
CA ARG A 328 -11.13 1.23 8.39
C ARG A 328 -9.66 1.33 8.77
N ILE A 329 -9.01 2.48 8.50
CA ILE A 329 -7.61 2.72 8.88
C ILE A 329 -7.44 2.61 10.39
N GLU A 330 -8.27 3.30 11.17
CA GLU A 330 -8.25 3.26 12.64
C GLU A 330 -8.35 1.82 13.15
N ALA A 331 -9.29 1.04 12.61
CA ALA A 331 -9.48 -0.34 13.00
C ALA A 331 -8.28 -1.22 12.63
N ILE A 332 -7.71 -1.08 11.42
CA ILE A 332 -6.53 -1.85 10.98
C ILE A 332 -5.36 -1.58 11.91
N LEU A 333 -5.10 -0.31 12.21
CA LEU A 333 -4.01 0.10 13.11
C LEU A 333 -4.23 -0.44 14.53
N LYS A 334 -5.45 -0.33 15.05
CA LYS A 334 -5.84 -0.81 16.38
C LYS A 334 -5.68 -2.32 16.54
N TYR A 335 -6.31 -3.12 15.67
CA TYR A 335 -6.28 -4.59 15.80
C TYR A 335 -4.92 -5.17 15.40
N GLY A 336 -4.23 -4.55 14.43
CA GLY A 336 -2.90 -4.95 14.01
C GLY A 336 -1.78 -4.45 14.92
N ARG A 337 -2.09 -3.52 15.85
CA ARG A 337 -1.14 -2.90 16.78
C ARG A 337 0.06 -2.23 16.09
N PHE A 338 -0.15 -1.71 14.88
CA PHE A 338 0.90 -1.11 14.06
C PHE A 338 1.34 0.25 14.60
N ASN A 339 2.61 0.61 14.37
CA ASN A 339 3.15 1.96 14.61
C ASN A 339 3.60 2.64 13.30
N SER A 340 3.30 2.03 12.15
CA SER A 340 3.55 2.56 10.82
C SER A 340 2.44 2.14 9.84
N LEU A 341 2.27 2.90 8.76
CA LEU A 341 1.34 2.58 7.67
C LEU A 341 2.03 2.90 6.35
N PHE A 342 1.91 2.00 5.37
CA PHE A 342 2.23 2.28 3.97
C PHE A 342 0.93 2.39 3.19
N LEU A 343 0.62 3.58 2.70
CA LEU A 343 -0.61 3.87 1.97
C LEU A 343 -0.31 3.98 0.47
N ASP A 344 -0.63 2.96 -0.30
CA ASP A 344 -0.30 2.89 -1.72
C ASP A 344 -1.06 3.94 -2.56
N VAL A 345 -0.45 4.39 -3.66
CA VAL A 345 -0.95 5.39 -4.63
C VAL A 345 -1.10 6.84 -4.12
N ASP A 346 -1.46 7.08 -2.87
CA ASP A 346 -1.70 8.45 -2.37
C ASP A 346 -0.53 9.41 -2.55
N GLY A 347 0.70 8.91 -2.45
CA GLY A 347 1.95 9.62 -2.63
C GLY A 347 2.43 9.72 -4.08
N THR A 348 1.72 9.16 -5.06
CA THR A 348 2.19 9.11 -6.46
C THR A 348 1.96 10.38 -7.25
N GLY A 349 1.04 11.23 -6.80
CA GLY A 349 0.56 12.37 -7.58
C GLY A 349 -0.39 11.98 -8.73
N MET A 350 -0.96 10.77 -8.72
CA MET A 350 -1.91 10.29 -9.72
C MET A 350 -3.27 11.02 -9.64
N ALA A 351 -3.27 12.29 -10.03
CA ALA A 351 -4.47 13.10 -10.15
C ALA A 351 -5.24 12.74 -11.42
N ARG A 352 -6.57 12.71 -11.29
CA ARG A 352 -7.51 12.59 -12.39
C ARG A 352 -8.67 13.53 -12.11
N GLU A 353 -9.26 14.09 -13.14
CA GLU A 353 -10.54 14.74 -12.99
C GLU A 353 -11.65 13.70 -12.78
N ASP A 354 -12.65 14.04 -11.98
CA ASP A 354 -13.85 13.24 -11.75
C ASP A 354 -15.08 14.09 -12.07
N TYR A 355 -15.72 13.81 -13.21
CA TYR A 355 -16.86 14.56 -13.71
C TYR A 355 -18.18 14.19 -13.01
N SER A 356 -18.17 13.16 -12.16
CA SER A 356 -19.35 12.71 -11.41
C SER A 356 -19.39 13.19 -9.95
N TYR A 357 -18.31 13.81 -9.46
CA TYR A 357 -18.20 14.21 -8.06
C TYR A 357 -19.14 15.37 -7.73
N GLN A 358 -20.02 15.18 -6.74
CA GLN A 358 -21.05 16.14 -6.29
C GLN A 358 -21.87 16.70 -7.45
N GLU A 359 -23.03 16.09 -7.72
CA GLU A 359 -23.92 16.36 -8.88
C GLU A 359 -23.70 17.75 -9.52
N ASP A 360 -23.20 17.72 -10.77
CA ASP A 360 -22.91 18.87 -11.65
C ASP A 360 -21.71 19.77 -11.30
N GLN A 361 -20.95 19.51 -10.22
CA GLN A 361 -19.74 20.28 -9.89
C GLN A 361 -18.45 19.65 -10.43
N GLY A 362 -18.34 18.33 -10.36
CA GLY A 362 -17.13 17.59 -10.68
C GLY A 362 -15.96 17.92 -9.74
N MET A 363 -14.83 17.27 -9.95
CA MET A 363 -13.58 17.50 -9.22
C MET A 363 -12.42 17.59 -10.21
N LYS A 364 -11.75 18.74 -10.23
CA LYS A 364 -10.51 18.95 -10.97
C LYS A 364 -9.31 18.23 -10.33
N GLU A 365 -8.25 18.02 -11.09
CA GLU A 365 -7.02 17.36 -10.63
C GLU A 365 -6.37 18.02 -9.41
N SER A 366 -6.37 19.35 -9.31
CA SER A 366 -5.77 20.06 -8.17
C SER A 366 -6.51 19.78 -6.86
N ALA A 367 -7.85 19.68 -6.91
CA ALA A 367 -8.67 19.29 -5.78
C ALA A 367 -8.50 17.80 -5.42
N MET A 368 -8.29 16.93 -6.43
CA MET A 368 -7.95 15.52 -6.22
C MET A 368 -6.64 15.35 -5.43
N LEU A 369 -5.59 16.11 -5.80
CA LEU A 369 -4.31 16.14 -5.07
C LEU A 369 -4.49 16.62 -3.62
N GLU A 370 -5.30 17.66 -3.39
CA GLU A 370 -5.57 18.12 -2.03
C GLU A 370 -6.33 17.06 -1.23
N ALA A 371 -7.28 16.33 -1.82
CA ALA A 371 -7.98 15.26 -1.14
C ALA A 371 -7.05 14.10 -0.72
N PHE A 372 -6.08 13.71 -1.55
CA PHE A 372 -5.01 12.79 -1.15
C PHE A 372 -4.20 13.34 0.03
N ASN A 373 -3.76 14.60 -0.06
CA ASN A 373 -3.01 15.26 1.01
C ASN A 373 -3.81 15.38 2.31
N GLN A 374 -5.11 15.63 2.25
CA GLN A 374 -5.99 15.70 3.43
C GLN A 374 -6.05 14.35 4.15
N ARG A 375 -6.22 13.25 3.41
CA ARG A 375 -6.20 11.90 3.99
C ARG A 375 -4.85 11.60 4.65
N MET A 376 -3.73 11.82 3.95
CA MET A 376 -2.40 11.55 4.50
C MET A 376 -2.06 12.44 5.70
N ARG A 377 -2.43 13.72 5.67
CA ARG A 377 -2.26 14.66 6.79
C ARG A 377 -3.06 14.22 8.02
N TRP A 378 -4.32 13.81 7.82
CA TRP A 378 -5.15 13.26 8.89
C TRP A 378 -4.51 12.01 9.52
N ILE A 379 -4.02 11.06 8.71
CA ILE A 379 -3.34 9.86 9.21
C ILE A 379 -2.13 10.25 10.06
N ALA A 380 -1.25 11.10 9.53
CA ALA A 380 0.00 11.47 10.19
C ALA A 380 -0.23 12.22 11.51
N ASN A 381 -1.28 13.03 11.60
CA ASN A 381 -1.57 13.86 12.76
C ASN A 381 -2.40 13.14 13.83
N GLU A 382 -3.38 12.33 13.43
CA GLU A 382 -4.39 11.79 14.36
C GLU A 382 -4.13 10.33 14.75
N GLN A 383 -3.37 9.57 13.96
CA GLN A 383 -3.24 8.12 14.17
C GLN A 383 -1.93 7.71 14.85
N ASN A 384 -1.03 8.66 15.14
CA ASN A 384 0.27 8.42 15.79
C ASN A 384 1.11 7.31 15.13
N VAL A 385 1.08 7.24 13.79
CA VAL A 385 1.86 6.27 13.01
C VAL A 385 2.89 6.96 12.13
N VAL A 386 3.99 6.25 11.84
CA VAL A 386 4.93 6.66 10.81
C VAL A 386 4.33 6.31 9.44
N LEU A 387 3.88 7.31 8.70
CA LEU A 387 3.24 7.14 7.39
C LEU A 387 4.26 7.16 6.25
N GLY A 388 4.14 6.22 5.32
CA GLY A 388 4.79 6.26 4.02
C GLY A 388 3.83 5.94 2.89
N SER A 389 4.30 6.10 1.65
CA SER A 389 3.48 5.87 0.44
C SER A 389 4.34 5.50 -0.77
N GLU A 390 3.68 5.14 -1.86
CA GLU A 390 4.29 4.86 -3.15
C GLU A 390 4.89 6.13 -3.76
N ASP A 391 6.08 6.00 -4.33
CA ASP A 391 6.75 6.91 -5.27
C ASP A 391 7.24 8.24 -4.70
N GLY A 392 6.44 8.97 -3.91
CA GLY A 392 6.86 10.19 -3.22
C GLY A 392 6.89 11.45 -4.10
N ASN A 393 5.75 11.81 -4.69
CA ASN A 393 5.56 12.99 -5.53
C ASN A 393 5.40 14.27 -4.71
N SER A 394 6.09 15.34 -5.10
CA SER A 394 6.05 16.64 -4.41
C SER A 394 4.65 17.23 -4.22
N LEU A 395 3.71 16.91 -5.10
CA LEU A 395 2.32 17.36 -5.07
C LEU A 395 1.49 16.64 -4.00
N THR A 396 1.86 15.41 -3.62
CA THR A 396 1.18 14.61 -2.58
C THR A 396 2.17 14.12 -1.51
N THR A 397 2.66 15.05 -0.69
CA THR A 397 3.65 14.76 0.37
C THR A 397 3.18 15.10 1.79
N GLN A 398 1.98 15.64 1.95
CA GLN A 398 1.52 16.16 3.24
C GLN A 398 1.28 15.00 4.22
N GLY A 399 2.10 14.91 5.27
CA GLY A 399 2.09 13.82 6.26
C GLY A 399 3.07 12.67 6.01
N LEU A 400 3.62 12.52 4.80
CA LEU A 400 4.55 11.42 4.48
C LEU A 400 5.91 11.57 5.19
N SER A 401 6.41 10.49 5.77
CA SER A 401 7.74 10.42 6.40
C SER A 401 8.76 9.62 5.57
N PHE A 402 8.28 8.71 4.72
CA PHE A 402 9.09 7.95 3.77
C PHE A 402 8.28 7.63 2.51
N ALA A 403 8.96 7.17 1.45
CA ALA A 403 8.31 6.67 0.24
C ALA A 403 9.08 5.49 -0.36
N HIS A 404 8.39 4.58 -1.04
CA HIS A 404 8.99 3.47 -1.79
C HIS A 404 8.87 3.74 -3.28
N GLY A 405 10.00 3.77 -4.00
CA GLY A 405 10.01 4.04 -5.45
C GLY A 405 10.52 5.43 -5.85
N LEU A 406 11.12 6.20 -4.92
CA LEU A 406 11.89 7.43 -5.20
C LEU A 406 13.21 7.12 -5.96
N GLU A 407 13.11 6.37 -7.04
CA GLU A 407 14.21 6.07 -7.95
C GLU A 407 14.11 6.98 -9.18
N THR A 408 15.23 7.23 -9.84
CA THR A 408 15.23 7.98 -11.11
C THR A 408 14.65 7.08 -12.19
N VAL A 409 13.38 7.29 -12.54
CA VAL A 409 12.77 6.66 -13.71
C VAL A 409 13.28 7.36 -14.97
N GLY A 410 13.81 6.60 -15.93
CA GLY A 410 14.18 7.16 -17.23
C GLY A 410 12.94 7.65 -17.97
N PHE A 411 12.97 8.88 -18.51
CA PHE A 411 11.89 9.42 -19.34
C PHE A 411 12.17 9.18 -20.83
N GLY A 412 11.12 9.18 -21.66
CA GLY A 412 11.26 9.11 -23.12
C GLY A 412 11.32 7.71 -23.73
N TRP A 413 11.00 6.64 -22.98
CA TRP A 413 10.78 5.31 -23.55
C TRP A 413 9.33 5.21 -24.03
N THR A 414 9.13 5.31 -25.35
CA THR A 414 7.86 4.97 -26.02
C THR A 414 7.82 3.52 -26.45
#